data_AF-A0A9D7NBI7-F1
#
_entry.id   AF-A0A9D7NBI7-F1
#
_cell.length_a   1.000
_cell.length_b   1.000
_cell.length_c   1.000
_cell.angle_alpha   90.00
_cell.angle_beta   90.00
_cell.angle_gamma   90.00
#
_symmetry.space_group_name_H-M   'P 1'
#
loop_
_entity.id
_entity.type
_entity.pdbx_description
1 polymer ?
#
loop_
_entity_poly.entity_id
_entity_poly.type
_entity_poly.pdbx_seq_one_letter_code
_entity_poly.pdbx_strand_id
1 'polypeptide(L)'
;MVQLPSLPVDSFAQQSLQHPDLRALQVDLRQLEVDRRLAAEQFKPRLDLSYNFLGRGFDFTAPTKEDPTLTLTEALGTNFKWGLNFSFPLFLRKERGKMELVQIKQQQTGNKFEQKQIEIENKLRGYYNDFGKQSQSNPTLRSAAAQPARLCSRPNNASLK
;
A
#
# COMPACT_ATOMS: atom_id res chain seq x y z
N MET A 1 -12.01 41.89 -0.58
CA MET A 1 -11.29 41.00 0.35
C MET A 1 -11.63 39.58 -0.05
N VAL A 2 -10.66 38.75 -0.43
CA VAL A 2 -10.92 37.32 -0.68
C VAL A 2 -10.85 36.64 0.69
N GLN A 3 -12.00 36.39 1.28
CA GLN A 3 -12.10 35.65 2.54
C GLN A 3 -11.97 34.17 2.20
N LEU A 4 -10.80 33.59 2.48
CA LEU A 4 -10.65 32.14 2.40
C LEU A 4 -11.51 31.50 3.49
N PRO A 5 -12.31 30.47 3.18
CA PRO A 5 -12.95 29.69 4.21
C PRO A 5 -11.86 29.09 5.10
N SER A 6 -11.96 29.28 6.41
CA SER A 6 -11.14 28.56 7.37
C SER A 6 -11.46 27.07 7.20
N LEU A 7 -10.63 26.36 6.45
CA LEU A 7 -10.80 24.92 6.28
C LEU A 7 -10.53 24.28 7.65
N PRO A 8 -11.49 23.52 8.22
CA PRO A 8 -11.28 22.84 9.47
C PRO A 8 -10.09 21.90 9.32
N VAL A 9 -9.28 21.78 10.37
CA VAL A 9 -8.11 20.88 10.44
C VAL A 9 -8.43 19.46 9.99
N ASP A 10 -9.67 19.02 10.19
CA ASP A 10 -10.20 17.72 9.79
C ASP A 10 -10.17 17.48 8.28
N SER A 11 -10.29 18.54 7.48
CA SER A 11 -10.23 18.43 6.01
C SER A 11 -8.81 18.09 5.52
N PHE A 12 -7.77 18.58 6.18
CA PHE A 12 -6.38 18.21 5.88
C PHE A 12 -6.09 16.76 6.27
N ALA A 13 -6.68 16.28 7.37
CA ALA A 13 -6.60 14.89 7.78
C ALA A 13 -7.27 13.95 6.75
N GLN A 14 -8.38 14.36 6.14
CA GLN A 14 -9.02 13.59 5.06
C GLN A 14 -8.22 13.62 3.76
N GLN A 15 -7.61 14.76 3.40
CA GLN A 15 -6.81 14.89 2.19
C GLN A 15 -5.46 14.17 2.29
N SER A 16 -4.85 14.13 3.49
CA SER A 16 -3.59 13.40 3.69
C SER A 16 -3.76 11.90 3.40
N LEU A 17 -4.91 11.30 3.71
CA LEU A 17 -5.24 9.91 3.39
C LEU A 17 -5.30 9.61 1.88
N GLN A 18 -5.45 10.63 1.03
CA GLN A 18 -5.41 10.46 -0.43
C GLN A 18 -3.99 10.54 -1.02
N HIS A 19 -2.97 10.80 -0.21
CA HIS A 19 -1.59 10.96 -0.67
C HIS A 19 -1.02 9.63 -1.23
N PRO A 20 -0.36 9.65 -2.42
CA PRO A 20 0.17 8.43 -3.04
C PRO A 20 1.18 7.70 -2.16
N ASP A 21 2.07 8.42 -1.45
CA ASP A 21 3.06 7.80 -0.56
C ASP A 21 2.41 7.02 0.60
N LEU A 22 1.32 7.53 1.19
CA LEU A 22 0.61 6.81 2.25
C LEU A 22 -0.09 5.56 1.70
N ARG A 23 -0.64 5.65 0.48
CA ARG A 23 -1.22 4.49 -0.21
C ARG A 23 -0.18 3.42 -0.50
N ALA A 24 1.03 3.81 -0.93
CA ALA A 24 2.13 2.88 -1.16
C ALA A 24 2.49 2.13 0.13
N LEU A 25 2.68 2.84 1.24
CA LEU A 25 2.94 2.24 2.55
C LEU A 25 1.78 1.33 3.02
N GLN A 26 0.53 1.69 2.70
CA GLN A 26 -0.62 0.85 3.01
C GLN A 26 -0.67 -0.44 2.17
N VAL A 27 -0.21 -0.40 0.91
CA VAL A 27 -0.01 -1.61 0.10
C VAL A 27 1.08 -2.47 0.72
N ASP A 28 2.20 -1.88 1.14
CA ASP A 28 3.30 -2.61 1.80
C ASP A 28 2.85 -3.29 3.11
N LEU A 29 2.04 -2.61 3.93
CA LEU A 29 1.46 -3.20 5.14
C LEU A 29 0.55 -4.39 4.81
N ARG A 30 -0.27 -4.28 3.75
CA ARG A 30 -1.12 -5.40 3.29
C ARG A 30 -0.28 -6.57 2.78
N GLN A 31 0.81 -6.30 2.07
CA GLN A 31 1.74 -7.34 1.61
C GLN A 31 2.37 -8.06 2.81
N LEU A 32 2.85 -7.31 3.80
CA LEU A 32 3.43 -7.87 5.03
C LEU A 32 2.41 -8.69 5.84
N GLU A 33 1.13 -8.31 5.81
CA GLU A 33 0.05 -9.10 6.43
C GLU A 33 -0.17 -10.44 5.72
N VAL A 34 -0.09 -10.47 4.39
CA VAL A 34 -0.11 -11.74 3.63
C VAL A 34 1.11 -12.60 3.99
N ASP A 35 2.30 -12.01 4.06
CA ASP A 35 3.53 -12.72 4.44
C ASP A 35 3.45 -13.27 5.87
N ARG A 36 2.82 -12.53 6.79
CA ARG A 36 2.58 -12.97 8.17
C ARG A 36 1.65 -14.18 8.20
N ARG A 37 0.57 -14.16 7.43
CA ARG A 37 -0.37 -15.28 7.31
C ARG A 37 0.31 -16.50 6.69
N LEU A 38 1.08 -16.29 5.62
CA LEU A 38 1.88 -17.36 5.00
C LEU A 38 2.89 -17.96 6.00
N ALA A 39 3.55 -17.11 6.80
CA ALA A 39 4.42 -17.58 7.88
C ALA A 39 3.65 -18.41 8.91
N ALA A 40 2.44 -18.00 9.30
CA ALA A 40 1.57 -18.74 10.20
C ALA A 40 1.15 -20.11 9.64
N GLU A 41 0.87 -20.21 8.35
CA GLU A 41 0.51 -21.48 7.69
C GLU A 41 1.67 -22.47 7.62
N GLN A 42 2.93 -22.00 7.56
CA GLN A 42 4.09 -22.89 7.56
C GLN A 42 4.29 -23.65 8.89
N PHE A 43 3.64 -23.23 9.98
CA PHE A 43 3.63 -23.98 11.24
C PHE A 43 2.67 -25.18 11.23
N LYS A 44 1.82 -25.29 10.20
CA LYS A 44 0.86 -26.39 10.08
C LYS A 44 1.48 -27.55 9.29
N PRO A 45 1.15 -28.80 9.62
CA PRO A 45 1.55 -29.94 8.81
C PRO A 45 0.93 -29.85 7.41
N ARG A 46 1.67 -30.34 6.41
CA ARG A 46 1.16 -30.48 5.04
C ARG A 46 0.64 -31.89 4.84
N LEU A 47 -0.57 -31.99 4.30
CA LEU A 47 -1.23 -33.24 3.96
C LEU A 47 -1.57 -33.18 2.47
N ASP A 48 -0.84 -33.93 1.65
CA ASP A 48 -1.09 -34.00 0.21
C ASP A 48 -1.79 -35.32 -0.11
N LEU A 49 -2.98 -35.22 -0.71
CA LEU A 49 -3.70 -36.37 -1.27
C LEU A 49 -3.47 -36.39 -2.78
N SER A 50 -2.76 -37.41 -3.25
CA SER A 50 -2.49 -37.63 -4.66
C SER A 50 -3.33 -38.78 -5.18
N TYR A 51 -3.97 -38.56 -6.32
CA TYR A 51 -4.76 -39.57 -7.00
C TYR A 51 -4.36 -39.62 -8.46
N ASN A 52 -3.87 -40.78 -8.91
CA ASN A 52 -3.38 -40.98 -10.27
C ASN A 52 -4.09 -42.18 -10.90
N PHE A 53 -4.62 -41.99 -12.09
CA PHE A 53 -5.11 -43.08 -12.94
C PHE A 53 -3.95 -43.56 -13.82
N LEU A 54 -3.55 -44.82 -13.62
CA LEU A 54 -2.49 -45.45 -14.39
C LEU A 54 -3.10 -46.11 -15.63
N GLY A 55 -3.47 -45.31 -16.63
CA GLY A 55 -3.88 -45.84 -17.93
C GLY A 55 -2.65 -46.26 -18.75
N ARG A 56 -2.64 -47.47 -19.31
CA ARG A 56 -1.92 -47.68 -20.59
C ARG A 56 -2.65 -46.81 -21.61
N GLY A 57 -1.93 -45.90 -22.27
CA GLY A 57 -2.50 -44.72 -22.95
C GLY A 57 -3.83 -44.96 -23.65
N PHE A 58 -4.75 -44.00 -23.50
CA PHE A 58 -5.98 -43.96 -24.28
C PHE A 58 -5.61 -43.74 -25.76
N ASP A 59 -5.36 -44.82 -26.49
CA ASP A 59 -5.18 -44.76 -27.93
C ASP A 59 -6.55 -44.55 -28.57
N PHE A 60 -6.89 -43.29 -28.85
CA PHE A 60 -8.10 -42.92 -29.60
C PHE A 60 -7.93 -43.13 -31.11
N THR A 61 -6.80 -43.68 -31.58
CA THR A 61 -6.39 -43.66 -32.99
C THR A 61 -5.90 -44.99 -33.57
N ALA A 62 -6.40 -46.15 -33.13
CA ALA A 62 -6.46 -47.35 -34.00
C ALA A 62 -7.20 -48.51 -33.31
N PRO A 63 -8.20 -49.15 -33.96
CA PRO A 63 -8.63 -50.47 -33.55
C PRO A 63 -7.61 -51.48 -34.12
N THR A 64 -6.56 -51.80 -33.36
CA THR A 64 -5.74 -52.97 -33.68
C THR A 64 -6.55 -54.22 -33.38
N LYS A 65 -6.76 -55.02 -34.43
CA LYS A 65 -7.69 -56.14 -34.50
C LYS A 65 -7.15 -57.37 -33.76
N GLU A 66 -7.02 -57.36 -32.43
CA GLU A 66 -6.56 -58.59 -31.76
C GLU A 66 -7.29 -58.97 -30.46
N ASP A 67 -8.03 -58.10 -29.77
CA ASP A 67 -8.78 -58.53 -28.56
C ASP A 67 -10.07 -57.72 -28.35
N PRO A 68 -11.27 -58.34 -28.45
CA PRO A 68 -12.56 -57.66 -28.32
C PRO A 68 -12.99 -57.43 -26.87
N THR A 69 -12.11 -57.65 -25.88
CA THR A 69 -12.44 -57.57 -24.44
C THR A 69 -11.74 -56.44 -23.69
N LEU A 70 -11.11 -55.48 -24.36
CA LEU A 70 -10.70 -54.22 -23.72
C LEU A 70 -11.94 -53.33 -23.53
N THR A 71 -12.84 -53.79 -22.66
CA THR A 71 -13.97 -53.00 -22.21
C THR A 71 -13.44 -51.76 -21.50
N LEU A 72 -14.08 -50.62 -21.76
CA LEU A 72 -13.85 -49.34 -21.07
C LEU A 72 -13.77 -49.53 -19.54
N THR A 73 -14.47 -50.55 -19.03
CA THR A 73 -14.48 -51.06 -17.66
C THR A 73 -13.12 -51.54 -17.13
N GLU A 74 -12.26 -52.18 -17.93
CA GLU A 74 -10.95 -52.69 -17.47
C GLU A 74 -9.88 -51.59 -17.44
N ALA A 75 -9.93 -50.64 -18.37
CA ALA A 75 -9.05 -49.47 -18.40
C ALA A 75 -9.36 -48.45 -17.28
N LEU A 76 -10.65 -48.30 -16.92
CA LEU A 76 -11.11 -47.41 -15.85
C LEU A 76 -11.21 -48.09 -14.47
N GLY A 77 -11.27 -49.42 -14.40
CA GLY A 77 -11.63 -50.15 -13.17
C GLY A 77 -10.47 -50.62 -12.30
N THR A 78 -9.26 -50.82 -12.85
CA THR A 78 -8.25 -51.65 -12.15
C THR A 78 -6.91 -50.98 -11.85
N ASN A 79 -6.57 -49.86 -12.50
CA ASN A 79 -5.24 -49.24 -12.36
C ASN A 79 -5.35 -47.83 -11.77
N PHE A 80 -5.51 -47.75 -10.44
CA PHE A 80 -5.54 -46.50 -9.69
C PHE A 80 -4.47 -46.50 -8.59
N LYS A 81 -3.73 -45.39 -8.45
CA LYS A 81 -2.75 -45.17 -7.39
C LYS A 81 -3.17 -43.96 -6.56
N TRP A 82 -3.60 -44.24 -5.33
CA TRP A 82 -3.80 -43.24 -4.30
C TRP A 82 -2.53 -43.15 -3.44
N GLY A 83 -2.12 -41.92 -3.10
CA GLY A 83 -0.98 -41.66 -2.24
C GLY A 83 -1.34 -40.57 -1.25
N LEU A 84 -1.10 -40.82 0.04
CA LEU A 84 -1.24 -39.84 1.09
C LEU A 84 0.16 -39.47 1.59
N ASN A 85 0.51 -38.19 1.48
CA ASN A 85 1.79 -37.67 1.94
C ASN A 85 1.57 -36.75 3.13
N PHE A 86 2.11 -37.12 4.29
CA PHE A 86 2.08 -36.29 5.50
C PHE A 86 3.50 -35.77 5.78
N SER A 87 3.68 -34.46 5.76
CA SER A 87 4.98 -33.82 5.98
C SER A 87 4.88 -32.73 7.04
N PHE A 88 5.63 -32.89 8.13
CA PHE A 88 5.76 -31.88 9.18
C PHE A 88 7.23 -31.58 9.47
N PRO A 89 7.66 -30.30 9.40
CA PRO A 89 9.03 -29.94 9.74
C PRO A 89 9.25 -29.99 11.26
N LEU A 90 10.17 -30.85 11.73
CA LEU A 90 10.53 -30.99 13.15
C LEU A 90 11.15 -29.71 13.75
N PHE A 91 11.85 -28.91 12.95
CA PHE A 91 12.52 -27.70 13.42
C PHE A 91 11.75 -26.43 13.06
N LEU A 92 10.98 -25.93 14.02
CA LEU A 92 10.20 -24.69 13.87
C LEU A 92 11.06 -23.41 13.96
N ARG A 93 12.36 -23.52 14.28
CA ARG A 93 13.25 -22.37 14.54
C ARG A 93 13.33 -21.38 13.37
N LYS A 94 13.37 -21.89 12.13
CA LYS A 94 13.42 -21.07 10.91
C LYS A 94 12.11 -20.32 10.69
N GLU A 95 10.99 -21.00 10.88
CA GLU A 95 9.66 -20.40 10.72
C GLU A 95 9.35 -19.38 11.83
N ARG A 96 9.77 -19.64 13.08
CA ARG A 96 9.67 -18.66 14.18
C ARG A 96 10.45 -17.38 13.88
N GLY A 97 11.71 -17.49 13.46
CA GLY A 97 12.52 -16.32 13.09
C GLY A 97 11.93 -15.55 11.91
N LYS A 98 11.37 -16.25 10.91
CA LYS A 98 10.66 -15.60 9.79
C LYS A 98 9.42 -14.84 10.26
N MET A 99 8.64 -15.42 11.17
CA MET A 99 7.44 -14.78 11.73
C MET A 99 7.80 -13.52 12.54
N GLU A 100 8.82 -13.57 13.40
CA GLU A 100 9.32 -12.38 14.12
C GLU A 100 9.84 -11.31 13.16
N LEU A 101 10.59 -11.70 12.14
CA LEU A 101 11.12 -10.75 11.15
C LEU A 101 9.98 -10.00 10.43
N VAL A 102 8.90 -10.71 10.05
CA VAL A 102 7.74 -10.06 9.43
C VAL A 102 7.05 -9.11 10.41
N GLN A 103 6.91 -9.48 11.68
CA GLN A 103 6.32 -8.60 12.70
C GLN A 103 7.15 -7.32 12.91
N ILE A 104 8.48 -7.44 12.99
CA ILE A 104 9.38 -6.27 13.09
C ILE A 104 9.22 -5.37 11.87
N LYS A 105 9.15 -5.95 10.66
CA LYS A 105 8.91 -5.18 9.43
C LYS A 105 7.54 -4.49 9.44
N GLN A 106 6.48 -5.17 9.90
CA GLN A 106 5.16 -4.55 10.05
C GLN A 106 5.21 -3.34 11.00
N GLN A 107 5.86 -3.47 12.16
CA GLN A 107 6.02 -2.37 13.11
C GLN A 107 6.83 -1.21 12.52
N GLN A 108 7.94 -1.51 11.83
CA GLN A 108 8.75 -0.48 11.16
C GLN A 108 7.95 0.26 10.08
N THR A 109 7.17 -0.46 9.27
CA THR A 109 6.33 0.16 8.23
C THR A 109 5.17 0.94 8.85
N GLY A 110 4.58 0.47 9.95
CA GLY A 110 3.56 1.20 10.72
C GLY A 110 4.11 2.53 11.25
N ASN A 111 5.27 2.51 11.91
CA ASN A 111 5.93 3.73 12.40
C ASN A 111 6.28 4.70 11.25
N LYS A 112 6.72 4.18 10.10
CA LYS A 112 6.96 5.00 8.90
C LYS A 112 5.68 5.64 8.37
N PHE A 113 4.57 4.90 8.37
CA PHE A 113 3.26 5.41 7.95
C PHE A 113 2.81 6.56 8.85
N GLU A 114 2.86 6.38 10.17
CA GLU A 114 2.50 7.41 11.14
C GLU A 114 3.40 8.65 11.01
N GLN A 115 4.72 8.45 10.90
CA GLN A 115 5.67 9.54 10.70
C GLN A 115 5.37 10.33 9.43
N LYS A 116 5.07 9.64 8.32
CA LYS A 116 4.74 10.28 7.04
C LYS A 116 3.42 11.03 7.10
N GLN A 117 2.44 10.49 7.81
CA GLN A 117 1.16 11.17 8.02
C GLN A 117 1.35 12.51 8.75
N ILE A 118 2.11 12.49 9.85
CA ILE A 118 2.44 13.71 10.63
C ILE A 118 3.26 14.68 9.77
N GLU A 119 4.22 14.19 8.99
CA GLU A 119 5.05 15.01 8.10
C GLU A 119 4.18 15.74 7.05
N ILE A 120 3.25 15.03 6.41
CA ILE A 120 2.32 15.60 5.42
C ILE A 120 1.42 16.64 6.07
N GLU A 121 0.87 16.34 7.25
CA GLU A 121 0.00 17.27 7.98
C GLU A 121 0.74 18.57 8.33
N ASN A 122 1.96 18.47 8.86
CA ASN A 122 2.79 19.62 9.19
C ASN A 122 3.14 20.45 7.94
N LYS A 123 3.43 19.79 6.81
CA LYS A 123 3.67 20.47 5.53
C LYS A 123 2.44 21.23 5.03
N LEU A 124 1.26 20.61 5.07
CA LEU A 124 0.00 21.26 4.68
C LEU A 124 -0.30 22.49 5.53
N ARG A 125 -0.12 22.38 6.85
CA ARG A 125 -0.25 23.51 7.79
C ARG A 125 0.74 24.63 7.46
N GLY A 126 2.00 24.28 7.16
CA GLY A 126 3.03 25.22 6.73
C GLY A 126 2.66 25.99 5.46
N TYR A 127 2.26 25.28 4.41
CA TYR A 127 1.85 25.91 3.14
C TYR A 127 0.64 26.82 3.30
N TYR A 128 -0.34 26.44 4.12
CA TYR A 128 -1.51 27.28 4.40
C TYR A 128 -1.11 28.59 5.10
N ASN A 129 -0.23 28.51 6.09
CA ASN A 129 0.28 29.68 6.80
C ASN A 129 1.06 30.61 5.86
N ASP A 130 1.91 30.07 5.00
CA ASP A 130 2.72 30.86 4.07
C ASP A 130 1.87 31.51 2.98
N PHE A 131 0.87 30.80 2.45
CA PHE A 131 -0.11 31.36 1.53
C PHE A 131 -0.90 32.52 2.16
N GLY A 132 -1.33 32.35 3.42
CA GLY A 132 -1.98 33.41 4.19
C GLY A 132 -1.10 34.66 4.30
N LYS A 133 0.18 34.49 4.68
CA LYS A 133 1.15 35.61 4.75
C LYS A 133 1.34 36.29 3.40
N GLN A 134 1.45 35.52 2.32
CA GLN A 134 1.67 36.06 0.98
C GLN A 134 0.46 36.83 0.44
N SER A 135 -0.76 36.39 0.78
CA SER A 135 -1.99 37.10 0.45
C SER A 135 -2.11 38.46 1.16
N GLN A 136 -1.54 38.59 2.36
CA GLN A 136 -1.52 39.83 3.14
C GLN A 136 -0.40 40.80 2.70
N SER A 137 0.76 40.26 2.30
CA SER A 137 1.89 41.10 1.88
C SER A 137 1.66 41.79 0.54
N ASN A 138 1.03 41.12 -0.44
CA ASN A 138 0.79 41.65 -1.77
C ASN A 138 -0.02 42.98 -1.81
N PRO A 139 -1.17 43.12 -1.12
CA PRO A 139 -1.90 44.38 -1.06
C PRO A 139 -1.15 45.47 -0.26
N THR A 140 -0.36 45.08 0.74
CA THR A 140 0.50 46.01 1.51
C THR A 140 1.61 46.60 0.63
N LEU A 141 2.25 45.76 -0.20
CA LEU A 141 3.24 46.20 -1.17
C LEU A 141 2.63 47.14 -2.22
N ARG A 142 1.42 46.82 -2.70
CA ARG A 142 0.68 47.68 -3.64
C ARG A 142 0.29 49.03 -3.05
N SER A 143 -0.19 49.06 -1.80
CA SER A 143 -0.58 50.30 -1.15
C SER A 143 0.64 51.18 -0.80
N ALA A 144 1.78 50.58 -0.44
CA ALA A 144 3.05 51.27 -0.26
C ALA A 144 3.60 51.85 -1.58
N ALA A 145 3.55 51.09 -2.67
CA ALA A 145 3.98 51.55 -4.00
C ALA A 145 3.05 52.64 -4.58
N ALA A 146 1.78 52.68 -4.18
CA ALA A 146 0.82 53.71 -4.59
C ALA A 146 0.88 55.00 -3.74
N GLN A 147 1.76 55.10 -2.73
CA GLN A 147 1.89 56.27 -1.85
C GLN A 147 2.88 57.39 -2.25
N PRO A 148 3.50 57.48 -3.46
CA PRO A 148 4.58 58.45 -3.66
C PRO A 148 4.14 59.92 -3.58
N ALA A 149 2.84 60.21 -3.69
CA ALA A 149 2.33 61.58 -3.63
C ALA A 149 2.31 62.19 -2.21
N ARG A 150 2.28 61.40 -1.13
CA ARG A 150 2.12 61.93 0.24
C ARG A 150 3.42 62.35 0.91
N LEU A 151 4.56 61.79 0.49
CA LEU A 151 5.88 62.13 1.04
C LEU A 151 6.52 63.31 0.30
N CYS A 152 6.20 63.50 -0.99
CA CYS A 152 6.68 64.65 -1.77
C CYS A 152 5.87 65.93 -1.54
N SER A 153 4.68 65.86 -0.94
CA SER A 153 3.89 67.03 -0.53
C SER A 153 4.26 67.52 0.88
N ARG A 154 5.54 67.59 1.22
CA ARG A 154 5.98 68.26 2.45
C ARG A 154 5.79 69.76 2.22
N PRO A 155 4.83 70.45 2.87
CA PRO A 155 4.66 71.89 2.66
C PRO A 155 5.96 72.57 3.08
N ASN A 156 6.56 73.26 2.12
CA ASN A 156 7.78 74.02 2.30
C ASN A 156 7.46 75.23 3.19
N ASN A 157 7.49 75.07 4.51
CA ASN A 157 7.62 76.20 5.43
C ASN A 157 9.09 76.66 5.38
N ALA A 158 9.45 77.27 4.27
CA ALA A 158 10.67 78.03 4.13
C ALA A 158 10.29 79.51 4.06
N SER A 159 10.62 80.21 5.16
CA SER A 159 10.84 81.65 5.27
C SER A 159 9.63 82.58 5.10
N LEU A 160 9.36 83.37 6.13
CA LEU A 160 9.67 84.82 6.21
C LEU A 160 9.29 85.24 7.66
N LYS A 161 10.30 85.52 8.50
CA LYS A 161 10.61 86.85 9.05
C LYS A 161 9.47 87.49 9.83
#